data_AF-A0A6C0DV38-F1
#
_entry.id   AF-A0A6C0DV38-F1
#
_cell.length_a   1.000
_cell.length_b   1.000
_cell.length_c   1.000
_cell.angle_alpha   90.00
_cell.angle_beta   90.00
_cell.angle_gamma   90.00
#
_symmetry.space_group_name_H-M   'P 1'
#
loop_
_entity.id
_entity.type
_entity.pdbx_description
1 polymer ?
#
loop_
_entity_poly.entity_id
_entity_poly.type
_entity_poly.pdbx_seq_one_letter_code
_entity_poly.pdbx_strand_id
1 'polypeptide(L)'
;MDSQRHNKTHKKPFNDIENPVGEADNNFKNLLEDSAREAYSRPWHRIERGLRLNRLRIFIEEVGPQFTMTKDEKDAFFIFLQKALDKKLLNTLKVVNYDQEKQRITIIRGLEIKRNQEGILKWGFSTKKPRADGTRKKKKDDIPSVSTHGEESTETKIEDEVNQIINN
;
A
#
# COMPACT_ATOMS: atom_id res chain seq x y z
N MET A 1 47.49 67.83 25.88
CA MET A 1 46.65 67.98 24.67
C MET A 1 45.66 66.84 24.70
N ASP A 2 44.56 67.05 25.42
CA ASP A 2 43.48 66.10 25.59
C ASP A 2 42.46 66.27 24.47
N SER A 3 42.10 65.17 23.81
CA SER A 3 40.90 65.12 23.00
C SER A 3 40.38 63.67 22.94
N GLN A 4 39.50 63.40 23.89
CA GLN A 4 38.60 62.25 23.97
C GLN A 4 37.85 62.04 22.65
N ARG A 5 37.95 60.83 22.09
CA ARG A 5 37.12 60.36 20.98
C ARG A 5 35.86 59.69 21.55
N HIS A 6 34.73 60.40 21.54
CA HIS A 6 33.42 59.81 21.83
C HIS A 6 32.76 59.31 20.54
N ASN A 7 32.71 58.00 20.35
CA ASN A 7 31.92 57.36 19.29
C ASN A 7 30.44 57.39 19.69
N LYS A 8 29.65 58.24 19.01
CA LYS A 8 28.21 58.38 19.19
C LYS A 8 27.50 57.29 18.37
N THR A 9 27.06 56.22 19.03
CA THR A 9 26.18 55.21 18.42
C THR A 9 24.77 55.78 18.32
N HIS A 10 24.29 55.99 17.10
CA HIS A 10 22.88 56.31 16.85
C HIS A 10 22.01 55.11 17.20
N LYS A 11 21.22 55.22 18.28
CA LYS A 11 20.08 54.33 18.54
C LYS A 11 18.99 54.65 17.51
N LYS A 12 18.68 53.69 16.63
CA LYS A 12 17.48 53.74 15.80
C LYS A 12 16.24 53.70 16.71
N PRO A 13 15.19 54.49 16.43
CA PRO A 13 13.94 54.39 17.16
C PRO A 13 13.31 53.01 16.88
N PHE A 14 12.92 52.35 17.97
CA PHE A 14 12.14 51.13 17.97
C PHE A 14 10.75 51.48 17.44
N ASN A 15 10.53 51.24 16.14
CA ASN A 15 9.17 51.23 15.58
C ASN A 15 8.47 49.99 16.14
N ASP A 16 7.31 50.20 16.74
CA ASP A 16 6.36 49.16 17.10
C ASP A 16 6.05 48.31 15.86
N ILE A 17 6.68 47.13 15.79
CA ILE A 17 6.27 46.07 14.88
C ILE A 17 5.07 45.43 15.57
N GLU A 18 3.88 45.83 15.16
CA GLU A 18 2.68 45.04 15.38
C GLU A 18 2.94 43.64 14.80
N ASN A 19 3.08 42.70 15.71
CA ASN A 19 3.33 41.29 15.49
C ASN A 19 2.36 40.68 14.44
N PRO A 20 2.83 40.16 13.29
CA PRO A 20 2.05 39.26 12.44
C PRO A 20 2.09 37.83 13.00
N VAL A 21 1.89 37.67 14.31
CA VAL A 21 1.97 36.36 14.98
C VAL A 21 0.85 35.43 14.52
N GLY A 22 -0.28 35.97 14.04
CA GLY A 22 -1.39 35.16 13.52
C GLY A 22 -1.15 34.55 12.13
N GLU A 23 -0.59 35.30 11.17
CA GLU A 23 -0.48 34.84 9.78
C GLU A 23 0.66 33.83 9.56
N ALA A 24 1.80 34.04 10.22
CA ALA A 24 2.92 33.10 10.17
C ALA A 24 2.54 31.74 10.80
N ASP A 25 1.81 31.76 11.92
CA ASP A 25 1.32 30.55 12.59
C ASP A 25 0.29 29.79 11.74
N ASN A 26 -0.58 30.51 11.02
CA ASN A 26 -1.56 29.91 10.12
C ASN A 26 -0.87 29.30 8.89
N ASN A 27 0.11 29.97 8.30
CA ASN A 27 0.88 29.44 7.17
C ASN A 27 1.67 28.19 7.56
N PHE A 28 2.26 28.17 8.76
CA PHE A 28 2.95 27.00 9.28
C PHE A 28 2.00 25.83 9.52
N LYS A 29 0.82 26.07 10.09
CA LYS A 29 -0.22 25.04 10.26
C LYS A 29 -0.67 24.45 8.93
N ASN A 30 -0.93 25.30 7.93
CA ASN A 30 -1.33 24.86 6.60
C ASN A 30 -0.26 23.98 5.95
N LEU A 31 1.02 24.37 6.04
CA LEU A 31 2.13 23.56 5.52
C LEU A 31 2.21 22.18 6.20
N LEU A 32 2.01 22.12 7.52
CA LEU A 32 1.97 20.86 8.25
C LEU A 32 0.78 19.99 7.82
N GLU A 33 -0.40 20.58 7.67
CA GLU A 33 -1.61 19.87 7.22
C GLU A 33 -1.48 19.33 5.80
N ASP A 34 -0.91 20.10 4.87
CA ASP A 34 -0.67 19.67 3.50
C ASP A 34 0.31 18.50 3.43
N SER A 35 1.41 18.58 4.19
CA SER A 35 2.38 17.48 4.28
C SER A 35 1.75 16.21 4.88
N ALA A 36 0.90 16.36 5.89
CA ALA A 36 0.16 15.25 6.48
C ALA A 36 -0.84 14.66 5.48
N ARG A 37 -1.57 15.52 4.76
CA ARG A 37 -2.57 15.12 3.76
C ARG A 37 -1.93 14.33 2.62
N GLU A 38 -0.78 14.77 2.14
CA GLU A 38 0.00 14.05 1.14
C GLU A 38 0.49 12.70 1.66
N ALA A 39 0.93 12.61 2.91
CA ALA A 39 1.38 11.36 3.49
C ALA A 39 0.25 10.33 3.61
N TYR A 40 -0.97 10.77 3.92
CA TYR A 40 -2.16 9.91 4.06
C TYR A 40 -2.85 9.58 2.72
N SER A 41 -2.65 10.36 1.66
CA SER A 41 -3.22 10.06 0.34
C SER A 41 -2.50 8.88 -0.35
N ARG A 42 -1.32 8.49 0.15
CA ARG A 42 -0.56 7.35 -0.39
C ARG A 42 -1.35 6.03 -0.24
N PRO A 43 -1.18 5.08 -1.18
CA PRO A 43 -1.72 3.73 -1.02
C PRO A 43 -1.25 3.07 0.27
N TRP A 44 -2.11 2.30 0.92
CA TRP A 44 -1.86 1.70 2.24
C TRP A 44 -0.46 1.07 2.43
N HIS A 45 0.00 0.28 1.45
CA HIS A 45 1.31 -0.39 1.50
C HIS A 45 2.52 0.56 1.41
N ARG A 46 2.31 1.82 1.03
CA ARG A 46 3.32 2.89 0.95
C ARG A 46 3.27 3.87 2.12
N ILE A 47 2.21 3.84 2.92
CA ILE A 47 2.08 4.65 4.13
C ILE A 47 3.12 4.15 5.16
N GLU A 48 3.75 5.07 5.88
CA GLU A 48 4.71 4.74 6.93
C GLU A 48 4.05 4.02 8.11
N ARG A 49 4.84 3.22 8.86
CA ARG A 49 4.31 2.43 9.98
C ARG A 49 3.57 3.27 11.02
N GLY A 50 4.13 4.42 11.42
CA GLY A 50 3.51 5.31 12.41
C GLY A 50 2.15 5.84 11.94
N LEU A 51 2.07 6.24 10.68
CA LEU A 51 0.82 6.70 10.06
C LEU A 51 -0.21 5.57 9.95
N ARG A 52 0.20 4.34 9.61
CA ARG A 52 -0.69 3.16 9.63
C ARG A 52 -1.27 2.90 11.01
N LEU A 53 -0.46 3.00 12.07
CA LEU A 53 -0.96 2.84 13.45
C LEU A 53 -2.01 3.90 13.79
N ASN A 54 -1.77 5.15 13.40
CA ASN A 54 -2.76 6.21 13.59
C ASN A 54 -4.08 5.89 12.86
N ARG A 55 -4.02 5.39 11.61
CA ARG A 55 -5.23 4.95 10.88
C ARG A 55 -5.94 3.77 11.55
N LEU A 56 -5.19 2.82 12.12
CA LEU A 56 -5.78 1.71 12.88
C LEU A 56 -6.49 2.21 14.15
N ARG A 57 -5.98 3.23 14.84
CA ARG A 57 -6.68 3.83 15.99
C ARG A 57 -8.03 4.39 15.58
N ILE A 58 -8.07 5.15 14.47
CA ILE A 58 -9.32 5.73 13.98
C ILE A 58 -10.32 4.65 13.57
N PHE A 59 -9.85 3.60 12.89
CA PHE A 59 -10.70 2.45 12.55
C PHE A 59 -11.36 1.81 13.78
N ILE A 60 -10.62 1.66 14.89
CA ILE A 60 -11.16 1.11 16.13
C ILE A 60 -12.20 2.03 16.76
N GLU A 61 -12.00 3.34 16.70
CA GLU A 61 -12.99 4.31 17.18
C GLU A 61 -14.28 4.27 16.36
N GLU A 62 -14.21 4.03 15.06
CA GLU A 62 -15.36 3.87 14.18
C GLU A 62 -16.10 2.53 14.38
N VAL A 63 -15.35 1.46 14.67
CA VAL A 63 -15.90 0.11 14.90
C VAL A 63 -16.40 -0.09 16.34
N GLY A 64 -15.79 0.59 17.31
CA GLY A 64 -16.07 0.42 18.73
C GLY A 64 -17.55 0.55 19.11
N PRO A 65 -18.28 1.57 18.65
CA PRO A 65 -19.71 1.71 18.90
C PRO A 65 -20.54 0.56 18.33
N GLN A 66 -20.15 -0.02 17.19
CA GLN A 66 -20.90 -1.10 16.53
C GLN A 66 -20.89 -2.40 17.34
N PHE A 67 -19.82 -2.63 18.10
CA PHE A 67 -19.65 -3.82 18.94
C PHE A 67 -19.76 -3.52 20.43
N THR A 68 -20.15 -2.29 20.82
CA THR A 68 -20.21 -1.85 22.22
C THR A 68 -18.91 -2.14 22.98
N MET A 69 -17.78 -1.80 22.37
CA MET A 69 -16.45 -2.03 22.93
C MET A 69 -16.18 -1.09 24.11
N THR A 70 -15.65 -1.63 25.20
CA THR A 70 -15.10 -0.82 26.30
C THR A 70 -13.74 -0.22 25.93
N LYS A 71 -13.24 0.72 26.72
CA LYS A 71 -11.91 1.31 26.51
C LYS A 71 -10.81 0.25 26.54
N ASP A 72 -10.85 -0.65 27.50
CA ASP A 72 -9.85 -1.71 27.65
C ASP A 72 -9.88 -2.70 26.47
N GLU A 73 -11.08 -3.00 25.96
CA GLU A 73 -11.24 -3.84 24.77
C GLU A 73 -10.69 -3.15 23.51
N LYS A 74 -10.92 -1.83 23.35
CA LYS A 74 -10.34 -1.04 22.25
C LYS A 74 -8.81 -1.06 22.30
N ASP A 75 -8.21 -0.88 23.47
CA ASP A 75 -6.76 -0.91 23.66
C ASP A 75 -6.18 -2.30 23.38
N ALA A 76 -6.81 -3.35 23.89
CA ALA A 76 -6.42 -4.74 23.60
C ALA A 76 -6.55 -5.07 22.10
N PHE A 77 -7.60 -4.59 21.46
CA PHE A 77 -7.83 -4.76 20.03
C PHE A 77 -6.81 -3.97 19.19
N PHE A 78 -6.42 -2.77 19.62
CA PHE A 78 -5.35 -1.99 19.00
C PHE A 78 -4.01 -2.71 19.08
N ILE A 79 -3.67 -3.27 20.24
CA ILE A 79 -2.45 -4.07 20.41
C ILE A 79 -2.47 -5.29 19.48
N PHE A 80 -3.63 -5.95 19.32
CA PHE A 80 -3.79 -7.05 18.37
C PHE A 80 -3.53 -6.63 16.92
N LEU A 81 -4.13 -5.53 16.45
CA LEU A 81 -3.91 -5.03 15.08
C LEU A 81 -2.47 -4.55 14.85
N GLN A 82 -1.84 -3.93 15.85
CA GLN A 82 -0.43 -3.57 15.82
C GLN A 82 0.45 -4.81 15.64
N LYS A 83 0.24 -5.87 16.44
CA LYS A 83 0.97 -7.13 16.29
C LYS A 83 0.76 -7.77 14.91
N ALA A 84 -0.45 -7.65 14.35
CA ALA A 84 -0.75 -8.16 13.01
C ALA A 84 -0.04 -7.36 11.91
N LEU A 85 0.08 -6.04 12.06
CA LEU A 85 0.87 -5.17 11.19
C LEU A 85 2.35 -5.57 11.20
N ASP A 86 2.91 -5.79 12.40
CA ASP A 86 4.32 -6.17 12.57
C ASP A 86 4.62 -7.56 11.98
N LYS A 87 3.65 -8.48 12.06
CA LYS A 87 3.69 -9.78 11.38
C LYS A 87 3.42 -9.72 9.88
N LYS A 88 3.32 -8.51 9.30
CA LYS A 88 3.05 -8.25 7.88
C LYS A 88 1.70 -8.77 7.37
N LEU A 89 0.77 -9.13 8.25
CA LEU A 89 -0.55 -9.65 7.86
C LEU A 89 -1.40 -8.57 7.19
N LEU A 90 -1.20 -7.32 7.59
CA LEU A 90 -1.95 -6.17 7.09
C LEU A 90 -1.23 -5.44 5.96
N ASN A 91 -0.16 -5.95 5.35
CA ASN A 91 0.67 -5.15 4.43
C ASN A 91 0.16 -5.03 3.00
N THR A 92 -0.84 -5.84 2.61
CA THR A 92 -1.29 -5.90 1.20
C THR A 92 -2.59 -5.14 0.98
N LEU A 93 -2.74 -4.57 -0.22
CA LEU A 93 -3.97 -3.91 -0.68
C LEU A 93 -5.18 -4.86 -0.71
N LYS A 94 -4.94 -6.17 -0.82
CA LYS A 94 -6.01 -7.18 -0.80
C LYS A 94 -6.57 -7.39 0.60
N VAL A 95 -5.77 -7.18 1.65
CA VAL A 95 -6.18 -7.40 3.03
C VAL A 95 -6.79 -6.14 3.63
N VAL A 96 -6.18 -4.98 3.41
CA VAL A 96 -6.68 -3.71 3.95
C VAL A 96 -7.25 -2.87 2.82
N ASN A 97 -8.57 -2.69 2.83
CA ASN A 97 -9.24 -1.75 1.94
C ASN A 97 -9.13 -0.35 2.55
N TYR A 98 -8.29 0.48 1.96
CA TYR A 98 -8.01 1.84 2.40
C TYR A 98 -8.53 2.83 1.38
N ASP A 99 -9.42 3.71 1.83
CA ASP A 99 -9.94 4.81 1.05
C ASP A 99 -8.93 5.98 1.14
N GLN A 100 -8.28 6.27 0.01
CA GLN A 100 -7.27 7.33 -0.09
C GLN A 100 -7.89 8.73 -0.05
N GLU A 101 -9.14 8.89 -0.49
CA GLU A 101 -9.84 10.17 -0.49
C GLU A 101 -10.30 10.53 0.92
N LYS A 102 -10.91 9.57 1.62
CA LYS A 102 -11.33 9.74 3.01
C LYS A 102 -10.20 9.56 4.01
N GLN A 103 -9.07 9.01 3.58
CA GLN A 103 -7.92 8.68 4.42
C GLN A 103 -8.29 7.77 5.59
N ARG A 104 -9.10 6.74 5.32
CA ARG A 104 -9.67 5.81 6.31
C ARG A 104 -9.59 4.37 5.84
N ILE A 105 -9.50 3.46 6.80
CA ILE A 105 -9.62 2.03 6.53
C ILE A 105 -11.11 1.71 6.49
N THR A 106 -11.61 1.26 5.35
CA THR A 106 -13.02 0.87 5.22
C THR A 106 -13.24 -0.53 5.76
N ILE A 107 -12.38 -1.48 5.37
CA ILE A 107 -12.54 -2.90 5.69
C ILE A 107 -11.16 -3.55 5.84
N ILE A 108 -11.00 -4.38 6.87
CA ILE A 108 -9.89 -5.33 6.99
C ILE A 108 -10.43 -6.74 6.66
N ARG A 109 -10.04 -7.29 5.52
CA ARG A 109 -10.49 -8.61 5.06
C ARG A 109 -9.96 -9.71 5.97
N GLY A 110 -10.83 -10.66 6.26
CA GLY A 110 -10.50 -11.80 7.12
C GLY A 110 -10.49 -11.45 8.61
N LEU A 111 -10.68 -10.19 9.02
CA LEU A 111 -10.89 -9.83 10.41
C LEU A 111 -12.31 -10.24 10.84
N GLU A 112 -12.41 -11.07 11.87
CA GLU A 112 -13.67 -11.44 12.51
C GLU A 112 -13.71 -10.86 13.93
N ILE A 113 -14.82 -10.21 14.28
CA ILE A 113 -15.09 -9.68 15.63
C ILE A 113 -16.44 -10.26 16.05
N LYS A 114 -16.48 -10.97 17.18
CA LYS A 114 -17.69 -11.64 17.69
C LYS A 114 -17.76 -11.51 19.20
N ARG A 115 -18.95 -11.22 19.72
CA ARG A 115 -19.22 -11.26 21.15
C ARG A 115 -19.82 -12.62 21.50
N ASN A 116 -19.23 -13.30 22.48
CA ASN A 116 -19.75 -14.58 22.97
C ASN A 116 -20.99 -14.37 23.85
N GLN A 117 -21.73 -15.46 24.13
CA GLN A 117 -22.90 -15.45 25.03
C GLN A 117 -22.57 -14.96 26.44
N GLU A 118 -21.31 -15.14 26.88
CA GLU A 118 -20.78 -14.64 28.15
C GLU A 118 -20.44 -13.14 28.13
N GLY A 119 -20.70 -12.43 27.03
CA GLY A 119 -20.39 -11.01 26.89
C GLY A 119 -18.91 -10.70 26.58
N ILE A 120 -18.05 -11.71 26.47
CA ILE A 120 -16.63 -11.54 26.13
C ILE A 120 -16.48 -11.28 24.63
N LEU A 121 -15.76 -10.21 24.27
CA LEU A 121 -15.44 -9.89 22.89
C LEU A 121 -14.20 -10.67 22.41
N LYS A 122 -14.34 -11.38 21.29
CA LYS A 122 -13.27 -12.14 20.65
C LYS A 122 -13.02 -11.60 19.25
N TRP A 123 -11.75 -11.50 18.88
CA TRP A 123 -11.31 -11.07 17.56
C TRP A 123 -10.20 -11.97 17.02
N GLY A 124 -10.14 -12.12 15.71
CA GLY A 124 -9.11 -12.93 15.07
C GLY A 124 -9.15 -12.81 13.55
N PHE A 125 -8.09 -13.30 12.90
CA PHE A 125 -8.10 -13.47 11.45
C PHE A 125 -8.63 -14.85 11.10
N SER A 126 -9.63 -14.91 10.22
CA SER A 126 -10.15 -16.13 9.63
C SER A 126 -9.02 -16.83 8.86
N THR A 127 -8.69 -18.05 9.26
CA THR A 127 -7.68 -18.88 8.58
C THR A 127 -8.21 -19.56 7.33
N LYS A 128 -9.45 -19.24 6.92
CA LYS A 128 -10.01 -19.69 5.65
C LYS A 128 -9.10 -19.17 4.55
N LYS A 129 -8.21 -20.04 4.04
CA LYS A 129 -7.33 -19.74 2.91
C LYS A 129 -8.20 -19.07 1.86
N PRO A 130 -7.84 -17.87 1.35
CA PRO A 130 -8.52 -17.35 0.18
C PRO A 130 -8.46 -18.46 -0.85
N ARG A 131 -9.64 -18.90 -1.34
CA ARG A 131 -9.71 -19.90 -2.40
C ARG A 131 -8.73 -19.41 -3.46
N ALA A 132 -7.70 -20.21 -3.73
CA ALA A 132 -6.83 -19.93 -4.84
C ALA A 132 -7.76 -19.94 -6.05
N ASP A 133 -8.13 -18.76 -6.52
CA ASP A 133 -8.71 -18.59 -7.84
C ASP A 133 -7.55 -18.84 -8.80
N GLY A 134 -7.20 -20.13 -8.86
CA GLY A 134 -6.10 -20.64 -9.60
C GLY A 134 -6.51 -20.58 -11.04
N THR A 135 -6.02 -19.57 -11.76
CA THR A 135 -5.82 -19.69 -13.19
C THR A 135 -4.76 -20.79 -13.40
N ARG A 136 -5.17 -22.06 -13.27
CA ARG A 136 -4.39 -23.20 -13.73
C ARG A 136 -4.30 -23.01 -15.24
N LYS A 137 -3.16 -22.50 -15.72
CA LYS A 137 -2.76 -22.76 -17.10
C LYS A 137 -2.73 -24.26 -17.24
N LYS A 138 -3.71 -24.84 -17.93
CA LYS A 138 -3.63 -26.22 -18.39
C LYS A 138 -2.38 -26.30 -19.25
N LYS A 139 -1.38 -27.05 -18.77
CA LYS A 139 -0.26 -27.49 -19.59
C LYS A 139 -0.91 -28.31 -20.71
N LYS A 140 -0.79 -27.83 -21.96
CA LYS A 140 -1.23 -28.56 -23.13
C LYS A 140 -0.32 -29.80 -23.19
N ASP A 141 -0.90 -30.98 -23.11
CA ASP A 141 -0.18 -32.24 -23.16
C ASP A 141 0.67 -32.31 -24.43
N ASP A 142 1.87 -32.86 -24.28
CA ASP A 142 2.87 -33.04 -25.31
C ASP A 142 2.27 -33.77 -26.52
N ILE A 143 2.40 -33.14 -27.69
CA ILE A 143 2.08 -33.75 -28.98
C ILE A 143 3.13 -34.85 -29.21
N PRO A 144 2.74 -36.08 -29.59
CA PRO A 144 3.69 -37.17 -29.76
C PRO A 144 4.70 -36.87 -30.88
N SER A 145 5.97 -36.97 -30.51
CA SER A 145 7.13 -36.97 -31.41
C SER A 145 7.01 -38.13 -32.40
N VAL A 146 6.84 -37.82 -33.68
CA VAL A 146 6.92 -38.80 -34.77
C VAL A 146 8.41 -39.05 -35.04
N SER A 147 8.85 -40.24 -34.67
CA SER A 147 10.14 -40.81 -35.03
C SER A 147 9.99 -41.49 -36.41
N THR A 148 10.58 -40.89 -37.45
CA THR A 148 10.76 -41.57 -38.75
C THR A 148 11.97 -42.47 -38.67
N HIS A 149 11.72 -43.78 -38.70
CA HIS A 149 12.73 -44.82 -38.96
C HIS A 149 13.25 -44.70 -40.39
N GLY A 150 14.54 -44.99 -40.56
CA GLY A 150 15.25 -44.85 -41.80
C GLY A 150 14.91 -45.91 -42.85
N GLU A 151 15.09 -45.51 -44.10
CA GLU A 151 15.44 -46.41 -45.19
C GLU A 151 16.66 -45.80 -45.91
N GLU A 152 17.68 -46.64 -46.03
CA GLU A 152 18.91 -46.44 -46.77
C GLU A 152 18.61 -46.79 -48.23
N SER A 153 18.84 -45.88 -49.16
CA SER A 153 18.90 -46.18 -50.59
C SER A 153 19.82 -45.19 -51.28
N THR A 154 20.90 -45.74 -51.80
CA THR A 154 21.90 -45.13 -52.67
C THR A 154 21.30 -44.60 -53.97
N GLU A 155 22.10 -43.76 -54.66
CA GLU A 155 22.25 -43.68 -56.12
C GLU A 155 21.90 -42.31 -56.79
N THR A 156 22.98 -41.54 -57.02
CA THR A 156 23.41 -40.82 -58.25
C THR A 156 22.49 -39.88 -59.07
N LYS A 157 23.06 -38.67 -59.29
CA LYS A 157 23.27 -37.92 -60.56
C LYS A 157 22.11 -37.42 -61.45
N ILE A 158 22.35 -36.18 -61.94
CA ILE A 158 22.13 -35.64 -63.31
C ILE A 158 20.73 -35.05 -63.57
N GLU A 159 20.65 -33.72 -63.68
CA GLU A 159 20.45 -32.91 -64.93
C GLU A 159 19.08 -33.17 -65.56
N ASP A 160 18.18 -32.19 -65.47
CA ASP A 160 17.84 -31.22 -66.51
C ASP A 160 16.75 -31.71 -67.48
N GLU A 161 15.99 -30.73 -67.94
CA GLU A 161 15.18 -30.72 -69.15
C GLU A 161 13.73 -31.26 -69.15
N VAL A 162 12.84 -30.27 -69.28
CA VAL A 162 11.89 -30.12 -70.38
C VAL A 162 10.52 -30.76 -70.19
N ASN A 163 9.61 -29.86 -69.78
CA ASN A 163 8.22 -29.80 -70.23
C ASN A 163 8.06 -30.25 -71.69
N GLN A 164 7.59 -31.47 -71.89
CA GLN A 164 6.96 -31.89 -73.13
C GLN A 164 5.43 -31.81 -72.95
N ILE A 165 4.92 -30.59 -72.93
CA ILE A 165 3.53 -30.28 -73.30
C ILE A 165 3.62 -29.64 -74.69
N ILE A 166 3.73 -30.46 -75.73
CA ILE A 166 3.31 -30.10 -77.09
C ILE A 166 2.77 -31.37 -77.76
N ASN A 167 1.45 -31.36 -77.95
CA ASN A 167 0.64 -31.95 -79.03
C ASN A 167 0.73 -33.45 -79.38
N ASN A 168 -0.47 -34.03 -79.39
CA ASN A 168 -0.97 -35.08 -80.30
C ASN A 168 -0.39 -36.48 -80.19
#